data_AF-A0A6J1IES4-F1
#
_entry.id   AF-A0A6J1IES4-F1
#
_cell.length_a   1.000
_cell.length_b   1.000
_cell.length_c   1.000
_cell.angle_alpha   90.00
_cell.angle_beta   90.00
_cell.angle_gamma   90.00
#
_symmetry.space_group_name_H-M   'P 1'
#
loop_
_entity.id
_entity.type
_entity.pdbx_description
1 polymer ?
#
loop_
_entity_poly.entity_id
_entity_poly.type
_entity_poly.pdbx_seq_one_letter_code
_entity_poly.pdbx_strand_id
1 'polypeptide(L)'
;MAAELNSSLSLYGCVFVFALLAVPLESAAQAFRRDPGHPHWHHGAFHTVRDSVRHDVRRMLHSRAEVPFQVPLEVNIILIGLNGDGAYRYFVDSHKLQEFLRDCFPSHRPSCLETGEPIDIEHHIIYNAFPAGQAELIALEKALKETMIPAGTARETDFGRDVPLFEVEATAVEPVFQKLYSYIFDTENEGYATAERDRLMPIAIFLVNFDKVRMDPRHKEIDLDSLMHGKLDQLNDEDMKKQEGDYIYRYRYDGGGATQVWLGSGRYCLKVP
;
A
#
# COMPACT_ATOMS: atom_id res chain seq x y z
N MET A 1 -29.22 8.96 62.27
CA MET A 1 -27.86 8.75 61.72
C MET A 1 -27.69 7.41 60.97
N ALA A 2 -28.76 6.77 60.47
CA ALA A 2 -28.65 5.53 59.68
C ALA A 2 -28.89 5.72 58.16
N ALA A 3 -29.35 6.90 57.73
CA ALA A 3 -29.71 7.17 56.34
C ALA A 3 -28.54 7.69 55.47
N GLU A 4 -27.50 8.28 56.08
CA GLU A 4 -26.38 8.89 55.33
C GLU A 4 -25.31 7.89 54.90
N LEU A 5 -25.21 6.73 55.57
CA LEU A 5 -24.25 5.67 55.23
C LEU A 5 -24.61 4.89 53.96
N ASN A 6 -25.91 4.77 53.63
CA ASN A 6 -26.34 4.04 52.43
C ASN A 6 -26.15 4.84 51.14
N SER A 7 -26.18 6.18 51.21
CA SER A 7 -25.97 7.04 50.04
C SER A 7 -24.51 7.04 49.57
N SER A 8 -23.55 6.95 50.49
CA SER A 8 -22.13 6.90 50.14
C SER A 8 -21.76 5.55 49.52
N LEU A 9 -22.24 4.43 50.08
CA LEU A 9 -22.07 3.08 49.53
C LEU A 9 -22.66 2.94 48.12
N SER A 10 -23.82 3.53 47.86
CA SER A 10 -24.41 3.56 46.51
C SER A 10 -23.59 4.41 45.52
N LEU A 11 -22.99 5.51 45.98
CA LEU A 11 -22.13 6.34 45.13
C LEU A 11 -20.83 5.62 44.79
N TYR A 12 -20.20 4.96 45.77
CA TYR A 12 -18.99 4.17 45.55
C TYR A 12 -19.25 2.99 44.59
N GLY A 13 -20.40 2.32 44.70
CA GLY A 13 -20.82 1.28 43.76
C GLY A 13 -20.98 1.79 42.33
N CYS A 14 -21.62 2.96 42.14
CA CYS A 14 -21.75 3.58 40.83
C CYS A 14 -20.40 4.02 40.23
N VAL A 15 -19.51 4.60 41.04
CA VAL A 15 -18.16 4.99 40.60
C VAL A 15 -17.33 3.76 40.20
N PHE A 16 -17.47 2.64 40.92
CA PHE A 16 -16.76 1.40 40.60
C PHE A 16 -17.27 0.77 39.29
N VAL A 17 -18.58 0.83 39.02
CA VAL A 17 -19.17 0.39 37.75
C VAL A 17 -18.75 1.30 36.60
N PHE A 18 -18.71 2.62 36.79
CA PHE A 18 -18.18 3.54 35.77
C PHE A 18 -16.68 3.37 35.54
N ALA A 19 -15.89 3.06 36.57
CA ALA A 19 -14.47 2.75 36.44
C ALA A 19 -14.21 1.41 35.71
N LEU A 20 -15.09 0.42 35.90
CA LEU A 20 -15.06 -0.85 35.17
C LEU A 20 -15.53 -0.71 33.71
N LEU A 21 -16.45 0.23 33.42
CA LEU A 21 -16.84 0.59 32.05
C LEU A 21 -15.85 1.53 31.35
N ALA A 22 -14.98 2.19 32.11
CA ALA A 22 -13.88 3.03 31.62
C ALA A 22 -12.57 2.24 31.46
N VAL A 23 -12.58 0.92 31.64
CA VAL A 23 -11.53 0.08 31.09
C VAL A 23 -11.62 0.26 29.57
N PRO A 24 -10.59 0.78 28.89
CA PRO A 24 -10.61 0.77 27.44
C PRO A 24 -10.76 -0.69 27.03
N LEU A 25 -11.92 -1.03 26.47
CA LEU A 25 -12.08 -2.24 25.69
C LEU A 25 -10.90 -2.17 24.71
N GLU A 26 -9.94 -3.10 24.81
CA GLU A 26 -8.82 -3.16 23.90
C GLU A 26 -9.40 -3.04 22.50
N SER A 27 -9.17 -1.88 21.89
CA SER A 27 -9.63 -1.59 20.55
C SER A 27 -9.14 -2.74 19.70
N ALA A 28 -10.06 -3.44 19.03
CA ALA A 28 -9.68 -4.52 18.12
C ALA A 28 -8.50 -4.06 17.25
N ALA A 29 -7.50 -4.93 17.07
CA ALA A 29 -6.34 -4.64 16.24
C ALA A 29 -6.85 -4.20 14.85
N GLN A 30 -6.69 -2.92 14.57
CA GLN A 30 -7.23 -2.31 13.36
C GLN A 30 -6.07 -1.75 12.56
N ALA A 31 -5.81 -2.38 11.42
CA ALA A 31 -4.92 -1.82 10.42
C ALA A 31 -5.45 -0.45 9.94
N PHE A 32 -4.55 0.45 9.56
CA PHE A 32 -4.86 1.81 9.09
C PHE A 32 -5.40 2.76 10.17
N ARG A 33 -5.03 2.56 11.45
CA ARG A 33 -5.36 3.47 12.54
C ARG A 33 -4.34 4.62 12.62
N ARG A 34 -4.84 5.86 12.57
CA ARG A 34 -4.01 7.04 12.84
C ARG A 34 -3.98 7.32 14.33
N ASP A 35 -2.83 7.06 14.96
CA ASP A 35 -2.61 7.51 16.33
C ASP A 35 -2.24 9.01 16.37
N PRO A 36 -2.55 9.73 17.47
CA PRO A 36 -2.19 11.15 17.61
C PRO A 36 -0.68 11.33 17.46
N GLY A 37 -0.25 12.04 16.40
CA GLY A 37 1.16 12.24 16.07
C GLY A 37 1.69 11.39 14.90
N HIS A 38 0.84 10.61 14.22
CA HIS A 38 1.24 9.94 12.99
C HIS A 38 1.75 10.98 11.96
N PRO A 39 2.92 10.78 11.34
CA PRO A 39 3.41 11.69 10.33
C PRO A 39 2.38 11.82 9.20
N HIS A 40 1.94 13.05 8.96
CA HIS A 40 1.09 13.37 7.82
C HIS A 40 1.98 13.50 6.58
N TRP A 41 1.59 12.83 5.49
CA TRP A 41 2.27 13.05 4.22
C TRP A 41 1.88 14.43 3.69
N HIS A 42 2.87 15.30 3.54
CA HIS A 42 2.68 16.62 2.95
C HIS A 42 3.22 16.59 1.53
N HIS A 43 2.37 16.93 0.56
CA HIS A 43 2.71 17.20 -0.84
C HIS A 43 3.58 18.46 -0.97
N GLY A 44 4.80 18.44 -0.43
CA GLY A 44 5.69 19.59 -0.40
C GLY A 44 6.15 20.03 -1.79
N ALA A 45 6.24 19.09 -2.73
CA ALA A 45 6.69 19.38 -4.09
C ALA A 45 5.68 20.27 -4.84
N PHE A 46 4.37 20.00 -4.74
CA PHE A 46 3.34 20.71 -5.51
C PHE A 46 3.21 22.21 -5.18
N HIS A 47 3.45 22.61 -3.94
CA HIS A 47 3.41 24.04 -3.56
C HIS A 47 4.58 24.83 -4.15
N THR A 48 5.78 24.25 -4.14
CA THR A 48 7.00 24.88 -4.69
C THR A 48 7.00 24.88 -6.22
N VAL A 49 6.43 23.83 -6.82
CA VAL A 49 6.31 23.60 -8.26
C VAL A 49 5.34 24.56 -8.94
N ARG A 50 4.23 24.91 -8.29
CA ARG A 50 3.19 25.77 -8.88
C ARG A 50 3.72 27.13 -9.32
N ASP A 51 4.70 27.68 -8.61
CA ASP A 51 5.30 28.96 -8.94
C ASP A 51 6.34 28.84 -10.08
N SER A 52 7.10 27.74 -10.14
CA SER A 52 8.02 27.45 -11.25
C SER A 52 7.27 27.20 -12.56
N VAL A 53 6.27 26.30 -12.55
CA VAL A 53 5.44 26.00 -13.73
C VAL A 53 4.75 27.25 -14.25
N ARG A 54 4.25 28.11 -13.36
CA ARG A 54 3.65 29.38 -13.75
C ARG A 54 4.66 30.33 -14.40
N HIS A 55 5.90 30.36 -13.90
CA HIS A 55 6.98 31.13 -14.50
C HIS A 55 7.37 30.61 -15.89
N ASP A 56 7.48 29.29 -16.04
CA ASP A 56 7.92 28.64 -17.27
C ASP A 56 6.85 28.71 -18.37
N VAL A 57 5.56 28.52 -18.04
CA VAL A 57 4.44 28.76 -18.97
C VAL A 57 4.39 30.22 -19.41
N ARG A 58 4.58 31.17 -18.48
CA ARG A 58 4.61 32.60 -18.80
C ARG A 58 5.81 32.95 -19.70
N ARG A 59 6.97 32.32 -19.48
CA ARG A 59 8.15 32.47 -20.33
C ARG A 59 7.86 31.90 -21.74
N MET A 60 7.28 30.72 -21.84
CA MET A 60 6.94 30.07 -23.12
C MET A 60 5.91 30.85 -23.96
N LEU A 61 4.91 31.45 -23.32
CA LEU A 61 3.93 32.31 -24.01
C LEU A 61 4.55 33.62 -24.54
N HIS A 62 5.71 34.03 -24.02
CA HIS A 62 6.32 35.32 -24.31
C HIS A 62 7.69 35.24 -25.01
N SER A 63 8.31 34.06 -25.11
CA SER A 63 9.55 33.82 -25.87
C SER A 63 9.33 32.78 -26.98
N ARG A 64 10.08 32.87 -28.07
CA ARG A 64 10.17 31.80 -29.09
C ARG A 64 10.97 30.62 -28.49
N ALA A 65 10.28 29.87 -27.64
CA ALA A 65 10.52 28.61 -26.92
C ALA A 65 11.92 27.95 -26.90
N GLU A 66 12.46 27.75 -25.69
CA GLU A 66 13.35 26.62 -25.36
C GLU A 66 12.45 25.39 -25.14
N VAL A 67 12.54 24.42 -26.03
CA VAL A 67 11.87 23.10 -25.96
C VAL A 67 12.93 22.08 -25.50
N PRO A 68 12.60 21.09 -24.63
CA PRO A 68 11.27 20.72 -24.14
C PRO A 68 10.81 21.44 -22.86
N PHE A 69 9.49 21.55 -22.68
CA PHE A 69 8.85 22.11 -21.50
C PHE A 69 8.95 21.13 -20.32
N GLN A 70 9.53 21.57 -19.21
CA GLN A 70 9.75 20.71 -18.05
C GLN A 70 8.53 20.70 -17.12
N VAL A 71 7.94 19.53 -16.91
CA VAL A 71 6.83 19.31 -15.99
C VAL A 71 7.30 18.41 -14.85
N PRO A 72 7.33 18.89 -13.60
CA PRO A 72 7.65 18.03 -12.47
C PRO A 72 6.53 17.00 -12.25
N LEU A 73 6.94 15.74 -12.07
CA LEU A 73 6.05 14.61 -11.83
C LEU A 73 6.45 13.92 -10.53
N GLU A 74 5.60 13.99 -9.51
CA GLU A 74 5.81 13.28 -8.24
C GLU A 74 5.34 11.83 -8.34
N VAL A 75 6.23 10.88 -8.09
CA VAL A 75 5.95 9.44 -8.11
C VAL A 75 6.24 8.88 -6.72
N ASN A 76 5.20 8.37 -6.05
CA ASN A 76 5.32 7.78 -4.73
C ASN A 76 5.43 6.26 -4.85
N ILE A 77 6.45 5.68 -4.23
CA ILE A 77 6.73 4.25 -4.22
C ILE A 77 6.54 3.76 -2.78
N ILE A 78 5.56 2.90 -2.62
CA ILE A 78 5.18 2.36 -1.32
C ILE A 78 5.70 0.93 -1.25
N LEU A 79 6.60 0.70 -0.30
CA LEU A 79 7.26 -0.59 -0.09
C LEU A 79 6.49 -1.39 0.97
N ILE A 80 5.83 -2.47 0.57
CA ILE A 80 4.99 -3.31 1.46
C ILE A 80 5.67 -4.67 1.62
N GLY A 81 5.96 -5.09 2.86
CA GLY A 81 6.66 -6.37 3.09
C GLY A 81 8.16 -6.33 2.79
N LEU A 82 8.72 -5.13 2.71
CA LEU A 82 10.14 -4.88 2.41
C LEU A 82 10.85 -4.19 3.59
N ASN A 83 10.27 -4.24 4.78
CA ASN A 83 10.86 -3.70 6.01
C ASN A 83 11.30 -4.81 6.97
N GLY A 84 11.63 -5.99 6.44
CA GLY A 84 11.91 -7.18 7.24
C GLY A 84 10.66 -7.90 7.76
N ASP A 85 9.48 -7.56 7.25
CA ASP A 85 8.17 -8.04 7.71
C ASP A 85 7.47 -8.95 6.70
N GLY A 86 7.80 -8.84 5.41
CA GLY A 86 7.27 -9.68 4.32
C GLY A 86 8.01 -11.01 4.12
N ALA A 87 7.89 -11.55 2.90
CA ALA A 87 8.57 -12.78 2.50
C ALA A 87 10.09 -12.67 2.65
N TYR A 88 10.71 -13.78 3.07
CA TYR A 88 12.14 -13.90 3.32
C TYR A 88 12.72 -12.86 4.30
N ARG A 89 11.87 -12.09 5.00
CA ARG A 89 12.28 -10.95 5.82
C ARG A 89 13.17 -9.97 5.05
N TYR A 90 12.88 -9.78 3.76
CA TYR A 90 13.66 -8.90 2.93
C TYR A 90 13.52 -7.44 3.38
N PHE A 91 14.63 -6.70 3.33
CA PHE A 91 14.70 -5.30 3.74
C PHE A 91 15.22 -4.46 2.58
N VAL A 92 14.48 -3.41 2.24
CA VAL A 92 14.88 -2.40 1.25
C VAL A 92 14.99 -1.05 1.93
N ASP A 93 16.18 -0.47 1.85
CA ASP A 93 16.42 0.90 2.27
C ASP A 93 15.73 1.87 1.30
N SER A 94 14.66 2.53 1.78
CA SER A 94 13.85 3.42 0.96
C SER A 94 14.62 4.63 0.45
N HIS A 95 15.59 5.14 1.23
CA HIS A 95 16.41 6.28 0.83
C HIS A 95 17.32 5.88 -0.33
N LYS A 96 18.03 4.75 -0.21
CA LYS A 96 18.89 4.26 -1.30
C LYS A 96 18.11 3.96 -2.58
N LEU A 97 16.90 3.41 -2.45
CA LEU A 97 16.03 3.20 -3.61
C LEU A 97 15.62 4.52 -4.26
N GLN A 98 15.24 5.51 -3.46
CA GLN A 98 14.90 6.85 -3.96
C GLN A 98 16.09 7.51 -4.68
N GLU A 99 17.30 7.42 -4.12
CA GLU A 99 18.52 7.93 -4.76
C GLU A 99 18.80 7.22 -6.07
N PHE A 100 18.75 5.88 -6.07
CA PHE A 100 18.95 5.08 -7.27
C PHE A 100 17.98 5.46 -8.40
N LEU A 101 16.69 5.61 -8.09
CA LEU A 101 15.68 5.96 -9.09
C LEU A 101 15.87 7.37 -9.62
N ARG A 102 16.23 8.32 -8.74
CA ARG A 102 16.54 9.69 -9.14
C ARG A 102 17.75 9.74 -10.07
N ASP A 103 18.78 8.95 -9.80
CA ASP A 103 20.03 8.96 -10.57
C ASP A 103 19.88 8.20 -11.91
N CYS A 104 19.11 7.11 -11.94
CA CYS A 104 18.90 6.31 -13.15
C CYS A 104 17.78 6.82 -14.06
N PHE A 105 16.71 7.39 -13.49
CA PHE A 105 15.50 7.79 -14.22
C PHE A 105 15.04 9.21 -13.85
N PRO A 106 15.90 10.23 -13.99
CA PRO A 106 15.61 11.60 -13.55
C PRO A 106 14.50 12.27 -14.38
N SER A 107 14.36 11.90 -15.65
CA SER A 107 13.34 12.46 -16.53
C SER A 107 12.74 11.42 -17.47
N HIS A 108 11.54 11.72 -17.95
CA HIS A 108 10.87 10.93 -18.97
C HIS A 108 10.22 11.83 -20.01
N ARG A 109 10.64 11.67 -21.26
CA ARG A 109 10.04 12.35 -22.40
C ARG A 109 9.09 11.39 -23.14
N PRO A 110 7.77 11.55 -23.00
CA PRO A 110 6.82 10.72 -23.74
C PRO A 110 6.91 10.97 -25.24
N SER A 111 6.47 9.99 -26.02
CA SER A 111 6.46 10.05 -27.48
C SER A 111 5.03 9.97 -28.01
N CYS A 112 4.78 10.60 -29.16
CA CYS A 112 3.51 10.52 -29.85
C CYS A 112 3.24 9.08 -30.29
N LEU A 113 2.04 8.57 -30.03
CA LEU A 113 1.66 7.19 -30.37
C LEU A 113 1.65 6.96 -31.90
N GLU A 114 1.25 7.97 -32.67
CA GLU A 114 1.10 7.86 -34.14
C GLU A 114 2.44 8.00 -34.87
N THR A 115 3.30 8.91 -34.44
CA THR A 115 4.56 9.23 -35.14
C THR A 115 5.80 8.64 -34.48
N GLY A 116 5.71 8.24 -33.21
CA GLY A 116 6.86 7.79 -32.41
C GLY A 116 7.81 8.93 -32.02
N GLU A 117 7.53 10.17 -32.42
CA GLU A 117 8.42 11.30 -32.13
C GLU A 117 8.21 11.83 -30.70
N PRO A 118 9.28 12.22 -29.98
CA PRO A 118 9.18 12.81 -28.65
C PRO A 118 8.37 14.11 -28.68
N ILE A 119 7.40 14.24 -27.77
CA ILE A 119 6.60 15.47 -27.68
C ILE A 119 7.38 16.60 -26.99
N ASP A 120 6.94 17.83 -27.11
CA ASP A 120 7.61 19.02 -26.55
C ASP A 120 7.44 19.19 -25.02
N ILE A 121 7.22 18.08 -24.31
CA ILE A 121 7.07 18.01 -22.85
C ILE A 121 8.06 16.98 -22.34
N GLU A 122 8.82 17.34 -21.31
CA GLU A 122 9.70 16.45 -20.56
C GLU A 122 9.25 16.42 -19.11
N HIS A 123 9.00 15.23 -18.57
CA HIS A 123 8.69 15.09 -17.16
C HIS A 123 9.98 15.02 -16.35
N HIS A 124 10.15 15.90 -15.36
CA HIS A 124 11.21 15.78 -14.36
C HIS A 124 10.65 15.01 -13.16
N ILE A 125 11.14 13.79 -12.93
CA ILE A 125 10.51 12.86 -12.00
C ILE A 125 11.09 13.04 -10.61
N ILE A 126 10.21 13.30 -9.64
CA ILE A 126 10.53 13.39 -8.22
C ILE A 126 10.02 12.12 -7.56
N TYR A 127 10.94 11.21 -7.24
CA TYR A 127 10.60 9.98 -6.53
C TYR A 127 10.54 10.22 -5.03
N ASN A 128 9.51 9.67 -4.40
CA ASN A 128 9.42 9.47 -2.97
C ASN A 128 9.31 7.96 -2.73
N ALA A 129 10.08 7.41 -1.79
CA ALA A 129 9.96 6.01 -1.42
C ALA A 129 9.81 5.88 0.09
N PHE A 130 8.83 5.10 0.54
CA PHE A 130 8.62 4.86 1.96
C PHE A 130 8.03 3.48 2.23
N PRO A 131 8.39 2.86 3.36
CA PRO A 131 7.82 1.58 3.77
C PRO A 131 6.41 1.78 4.35
N ALA A 132 5.51 0.85 4.02
CA ALA A 132 4.28 0.63 4.78
C ALA A 132 4.60 -0.14 6.08
N GLY A 133 3.75 -0.01 7.09
CA GLY A 133 3.90 -0.72 8.34
C GLY A 133 3.45 -2.19 8.25
N GLN A 134 3.81 -2.94 9.28
CA GLN A 134 3.48 -4.36 9.41
C GLN A 134 1.96 -4.58 9.49
N ALA A 135 1.22 -3.71 10.17
CA ALA A 135 -0.24 -3.83 10.27
C ALA A 135 -0.92 -3.72 8.89
N GLU A 136 -0.44 -2.80 8.04
CA GLU A 136 -0.92 -2.62 6.68
C GLU A 136 -0.59 -3.84 5.81
N LEU A 137 0.62 -4.39 5.91
CA LEU A 137 1.02 -5.63 5.24
C LEU A 137 0.11 -6.79 5.61
N ILE A 138 -0.07 -7.02 6.91
CA ILE A 138 -0.84 -8.16 7.43
C ILE A 138 -2.30 -8.07 7.03
N ALA A 139 -2.89 -6.87 6.99
CA ALA A 139 -4.25 -6.67 6.50
C ALA A 139 -4.38 -7.02 5.01
N LEU A 140 -3.38 -6.70 4.19
CA LEU A 140 -3.36 -7.05 2.77
C LEU A 140 -3.17 -8.56 2.57
N GLU A 141 -2.25 -9.19 3.30
CA GLU A 141 -2.04 -10.64 3.28
C GLU A 141 -3.30 -11.40 3.70
N LYS A 142 -4.02 -10.90 4.71
CA LYS A 142 -5.31 -11.45 5.14
C LYS A 142 -6.35 -11.36 4.04
N ALA A 143 -6.50 -10.20 3.41
CA ALA A 143 -7.44 -10.00 2.31
C ALA A 143 -7.13 -10.91 1.11
N LEU A 144 -5.85 -11.09 0.79
CA LEU A 144 -5.42 -12.02 -0.26
C LEU A 144 -5.74 -13.47 0.10
N LYS A 145 -5.38 -13.90 1.31
CA LYS A 145 -5.68 -15.25 1.79
C LYS A 145 -7.16 -15.59 1.75
N GLU A 146 -8.02 -14.65 2.14
CA GLU A 146 -9.47 -14.83 2.16
C GLU A 146 -10.10 -14.86 0.76
N THR A 147 -9.45 -14.25 -0.24
CA THR A 147 -9.94 -14.15 -1.62
C THR A 147 -9.33 -15.19 -2.57
N MET A 148 -8.32 -15.93 -2.14
CA MET A 148 -7.70 -17.00 -2.93
C MET A 148 -8.66 -18.16 -3.17
N ILE A 149 -8.93 -18.47 -4.45
CA ILE A 149 -9.79 -19.56 -4.88
C ILE A 149 -8.94 -20.66 -5.53
N PRO A 150 -9.11 -21.95 -5.17
CA PRO A 150 -8.40 -23.04 -5.83
C PRO A 150 -8.76 -23.14 -7.31
N ALA A 151 -7.75 -23.16 -8.18
CA ALA A 151 -7.90 -23.20 -9.65
C ALA A 151 -7.16 -24.39 -10.29
N GLY A 152 -6.91 -25.46 -9.53
CA GLY A 152 -6.27 -26.69 -9.99
C GLY A 152 -4.78 -26.74 -9.67
N THR A 153 -3.96 -27.13 -10.64
CA THR A 153 -2.50 -27.20 -10.50
C THR A 153 -1.81 -26.38 -11.57
N ALA A 154 -0.65 -25.82 -11.23
CA ALA A 154 0.24 -25.13 -12.15
C ALA A 154 1.64 -25.70 -12.02
N ARG A 155 2.37 -25.66 -13.13
CA ARG A 155 3.75 -26.12 -13.18
C ARG A 155 4.69 -24.99 -12.78
N GLU A 156 5.56 -25.26 -11.82
CA GLU A 156 6.63 -24.33 -11.40
C GLU A 156 7.63 -24.10 -12.54
N THR A 157 8.14 -22.88 -12.64
CA THR A 157 9.15 -22.50 -13.64
C THR A 157 10.51 -23.13 -13.37
N ASP A 158 10.89 -23.32 -12.11
CA ASP A 158 12.27 -23.66 -11.75
C ASP A 158 12.51 -25.18 -11.70
N PHE A 159 11.62 -25.92 -11.03
CA PHE A 159 11.77 -27.35 -10.82
C PHE A 159 10.80 -28.19 -11.66
N GLY A 160 9.87 -27.53 -12.37
CA GLY A 160 8.90 -28.20 -13.22
C GLY A 160 7.92 -29.12 -12.48
N ARG A 161 7.79 -28.95 -11.16
CA ARG A 161 6.84 -29.66 -10.29
C ARG A 161 5.44 -29.09 -10.47
N ASP A 162 4.43 -29.94 -10.42
CA ASP A 162 3.04 -29.50 -10.35
C ASP A 162 2.68 -29.16 -8.90
N VAL A 163 2.27 -27.91 -8.68
CA VAL A 163 1.84 -27.38 -7.39
C VAL A 163 0.42 -26.83 -7.47
N PRO A 164 -0.30 -26.74 -6.35
CA PRO A 164 -1.62 -26.12 -6.33
C PRO A 164 -1.59 -24.70 -6.88
N LEU A 165 -2.57 -24.39 -7.73
CA LEU A 165 -2.80 -23.06 -8.27
C LEU A 165 -3.98 -22.41 -7.56
N PHE A 166 -3.80 -21.16 -7.16
CA PHE A 166 -4.85 -20.30 -6.66
C PHE A 166 -5.04 -19.10 -7.59
N GLU A 167 -6.29 -18.68 -7.77
CA GLU A 167 -6.64 -17.44 -8.46
C GLU A 167 -7.17 -16.43 -7.45
N VAL A 168 -6.75 -15.18 -7.62
CA VAL A 168 -7.21 -14.04 -6.83
C VAL A 168 -7.86 -13.05 -7.78
N GLU A 169 -9.12 -12.74 -7.53
CA GLU A 169 -9.80 -11.66 -8.23
C GLU A 169 -9.33 -10.31 -7.66
N ALA A 170 -8.59 -9.55 -8.46
CA ALA A 170 -7.96 -8.29 -8.05
C ALA A 170 -8.99 -7.26 -7.57
N THR A 171 -10.19 -7.24 -8.16
CA THR A 171 -11.29 -6.35 -7.75
C THR A 171 -11.78 -6.64 -6.32
N ALA A 172 -11.57 -7.85 -5.79
CA ALA A 172 -11.93 -8.21 -4.42
C ALA A 172 -10.95 -7.66 -3.38
N VAL A 173 -9.67 -7.49 -3.74
CA VAL A 173 -8.61 -6.96 -2.84
C VAL A 173 -8.35 -5.47 -3.02
N GLU A 174 -8.73 -4.90 -4.16
CA GLU A 174 -8.62 -3.48 -4.50
C GLU A 174 -9.16 -2.53 -3.41
N PRO A 175 -10.29 -2.81 -2.73
CA PRO A 175 -10.78 -1.96 -1.64
C PRO A 175 -9.80 -1.83 -0.46
N VAL A 176 -8.97 -2.83 -0.20
CA VAL A 176 -7.99 -2.79 0.91
C VAL A 176 -6.77 -1.95 0.51
N PHE A 177 -6.30 -2.07 -0.74
CA PHE A 177 -5.29 -1.17 -1.27
C PHE A 177 -5.77 0.28 -1.35
N GLN A 178 -7.04 0.50 -1.67
CA GLN A 178 -7.64 1.83 -1.63
C GLN A 178 -7.64 2.41 -0.21
N LYS A 179 -7.95 1.59 0.82
CA LYS A 179 -7.84 2.02 2.22
C LYS A 179 -6.42 2.41 2.59
N LEU A 180 -5.41 1.63 2.17
CA LEU A 180 -4.00 1.96 2.38
C LEU A 180 -3.63 3.28 1.68
N TYR A 181 -4.04 3.45 0.43
CA TYR A 181 -3.82 4.67 -0.34
C TYR A 181 -4.42 5.89 0.37
N SER A 182 -5.70 5.82 0.74
CA SER A 182 -6.39 6.89 1.48
C SER A 182 -5.77 7.15 2.85
N TYR A 183 -5.32 6.11 3.53
CA TYR A 183 -4.62 6.22 4.80
C TYR A 183 -3.33 7.03 4.67
N ILE A 184 -2.50 6.72 3.66
CA ILE A 184 -1.21 7.36 3.38
C ILE A 184 -1.38 8.81 2.94
N PHE A 185 -2.25 9.06 1.95
CA PHE A 185 -2.34 10.35 1.27
C PHE A 185 -3.41 11.28 1.83
N ASP A 186 -4.14 10.84 2.85
CA ASP A 186 -5.23 11.60 3.46
C ASP A 186 -6.30 12.05 2.46
N THR A 187 -6.56 11.21 1.47
CA THR A 187 -7.71 11.34 0.60
C THR A 187 -8.89 10.73 1.36
N GLU A 188 -9.73 11.57 1.98
CA GLU A 188 -10.93 11.13 2.69
C GLU A 188 -11.69 10.06 1.87
N ASN A 189 -12.31 9.07 2.54
CA ASN A 189 -13.14 8.03 1.93
C ASN A 189 -14.46 8.61 1.35
N GLU A 190 -14.38 9.65 0.52
CA GLU A 190 -15.49 10.19 -0.25
C GLU A 190 -15.75 9.22 -1.41
N GLY A 191 -16.48 8.14 -1.12
CA GLY A 191 -16.71 7.05 -2.06
C GLY A 191 -17.19 7.54 -3.43
N TYR A 192 -16.46 7.16 -4.49
CA TYR A 192 -16.84 7.22 -5.91
C TYR A 192 -17.76 8.39 -6.31
N ALA A 193 -17.51 9.59 -5.78
CA ALA A 193 -18.27 10.76 -6.18
C ALA A 193 -17.69 11.20 -7.53
N THR A 194 -18.54 11.22 -8.55
CA THR A 194 -18.24 11.50 -9.96
C THR A 194 -17.59 12.88 -10.21
N ALA A 195 -17.39 13.67 -9.15
CA ALA A 195 -16.70 14.96 -9.13
C ALA A 195 -15.16 14.85 -8.99
N GLU A 196 -14.59 13.66 -8.80
CA GLU A 196 -13.15 13.45 -8.54
C GLU A 196 -12.20 13.53 -9.76
N ARG A 197 -12.74 13.62 -10.99
CA ARG A 197 -11.91 13.55 -12.21
C ARG A 197 -10.96 14.75 -12.40
N ASP A 198 -11.26 15.89 -11.77
CA ASP A 198 -10.45 17.11 -11.88
C ASP A 198 -9.53 17.39 -10.67
N ARG A 199 -9.57 16.57 -9.60
CA ARG A 199 -8.61 16.69 -8.50
C ARG A 199 -7.31 15.95 -8.86
N LEU A 200 -6.20 16.70 -8.85
CA LEU A 200 -4.85 16.14 -8.87
C LEU A 200 -4.70 15.25 -7.63
N MET A 201 -4.59 13.94 -7.84
CA MET A 201 -4.32 13.00 -6.76
C MET A 201 -2.90 12.44 -6.90
N PRO A 202 -2.29 12.01 -5.79
CA PRO A 202 -0.92 11.48 -5.81
C PRO A 202 -0.80 10.21 -6.66
N ILE A 203 0.25 10.14 -7.48
CA ILE A 203 0.58 8.92 -8.20
C ILE A 203 1.32 7.98 -7.25
N ALA A 204 0.87 6.72 -7.19
CA ALA A 204 1.39 5.72 -6.28
C ALA A 204 1.70 4.41 -7.01
N ILE A 205 2.85 3.81 -6.68
CA ILE A 205 3.26 2.49 -7.11
C ILE A 205 3.44 1.64 -5.85
N PHE A 206 2.63 0.59 -5.72
CA PHE A 206 2.77 -0.36 -4.63
C PHE A 206 3.71 -1.48 -5.06
N LEU A 207 4.87 -1.56 -4.40
CA LEU A 207 5.79 -2.68 -4.51
C LEU A 207 5.57 -3.58 -3.31
N VAL A 208 5.07 -4.79 -3.55
CA VAL A 208 4.65 -5.70 -2.48
C VAL A 208 5.54 -6.92 -2.43
N ASN A 209 5.78 -7.47 -1.25
CA ASN A 209 6.54 -8.70 -1.04
C ASN A 209 5.87 -9.52 0.06
N PHE A 210 4.76 -10.19 -0.30
CA PHE A 210 3.93 -10.92 0.65
C PHE A 210 4.52 -12.27 1.04
N ASP A 211 4.36 -12.65 2.31
CA ASP A 211 4.77 -13.97 2.80
C ASP A 211 3.75 -15.04 2.39
N LYS A 212 4.15 -15.90 1.45
CA LYS A 212 3.30 -16.97 0.92
C LYS A 212 2.90 -17.97 1.99
N VAL A 213 3.72 -18.22 3.01
CA VAL A 213 3.40 -19.17 4.09
C VAL A 213 2.25 -18.64 4.94
N ARG A 214 2.27 -17.34 5.26
CA ARG A 214 1.18 -16.67 5.98
C ARG A 214 -0.10 -16.61 5.16
N MET A 215 0.03 -16.31 3.87
CA MET A 215 -1.10 -16.24 2.93
C MET A 215 -1.66 -17.59 2.51
N ASP A 216 -1.01 -18.71 2.84
CA ASP A 216 -1.45 -20.03 2.38
C ASP A 216 -2.88 -20.34 2.89
N PRO A 217 -3.87 -20.47 1.99
CA PRO A 217 -5.27 -20.71 2.38
C PRO A 217 -5.48 -22.10 2.99
N ARG A 218 -4.51 -23.02 2.84
CA ARG A 218 -4.54 -24.35 3.48
C ARG A 218 -4.21 -24.27 4.98
N HIS A 219 -3.46 -23.27 5.41
CA HIS A 219 -3.06 -23.06 6.80
C HIS A 219 -4.07 -22.16 7.52
N LYS A 220 -5.08 -22.76 8.15
CA LYS A 220 -6.12 -22.04 8.91
C LYS A 220 -5.71 -21.66 10.33
N GLU A 221 -4.59 -22.19 10.82
CA GLU A 221 -4.14 -22.03 12.20
C GLU A 221 -3.36 -20.73 12.46
N ILE A 222 -2.88 -20.07 11.40
CA ILE A 222 -2.12 -18.82 11.52
C ILE A 222 -3.09 -17.67 11.81
N ASP A 223 -3.06 -17.18 13.04
CA ASP A 223 -3.77 -15.98 13.47
C ASP A 223 -3.02 -14.72 12.99
N LEU A 224 -3.40 -14.22 11.82
CA LEU A 224 -2.84 -12.99 11.25
C LEU A 224 -3.13 -11.75 12.11
N ASP A 225 -4.26 -11.70 12.82
CA ASP A 225 -4.62 -10.50 13.59
C ASP A 225 -3.66 -10.30 14.77
N SER A 226 -3.22 -11.39 15.40
CA SER A 226 -2.17 -11.36 16.43
C SER A 226 -0.82 -10.81 15.92
N LEU A 227 -0.54 -11.00 14.62
CA LEU A 227 0.70 -10.57 13.98
C LEU A 227 0.68 -9.10 13.55
N MET A 228 -0.45 -8.39 13.60
CA MET A 228 -0.48 -6.96 13.22
C MET A 228 0.42 -6.09 14.10
N HIS A 229 0.48 -6.39 15.40
CA HIS A 229 1.29 -5.67 16.39
C HIS A 229 2.30 -6.57 17.11
N GLY A 230 2.29 -7.87 16.81
CA GLY A 230 3.24 -8.83 17.34
C GLY A 230 4.63 -8.67 16.73
N LYS A 231 5.66 -9.11 17.46
CA LYS A 231 7.01 -9.19 16.89
C LYS A 231 7.08 -10.38 15.94
N LEU A 232 7.53 -10.15 14.71
CA LEU A 232 7.82 -11.23 13.77
C LEU A 232 9.15 -11.90 14.11
N ASP A 233 9.14 -13.22 14.14
CA ASP A 233 10.34 -14.01 14.35
C ASP A 233 11.26 -13.98 13.12
N GLN A 234 12.56 -14.12 13.39
CA GLN A 234 13.57 -14.33 12.35
C GLN A 234 13.39 -15.73 11.75
N LEU A 235 13.60 -15.83 10.44
CA LEU A 235 13.52 -17.10 9.73
C LEU A 235 14.84 -17.86 9.90
N ASN A 236 14.76 -19.13 10.28
CA ASN A 236 15.90 -20.04 10.19
C ASN A 236 16.05 -20.61 8.76
N ASP A 237 17.12 -21.35 8.50
CA ASP A 237 17.40 -21.93 7.18
C ASP A 237 16.30 -22.88 6.67
N GLU A 238 15.61 -23.58 7.58
CA GLU A 238 14.51 -24.48 7.21
C GLU A 238 13.23 -23.71 6.88
N ASP A 239 12.97 -22.60 7.59
CA ASP A 239 11.86 -21.70 7.29
C ASP A 239 12.09 -21.00 5.95
N MET A 240 13.32 -20.56 5.67
CA MET A 240 13.69 -19.94 4.39
C MET A 240 13.41 -20.86 3.20
N LYS A 241 13.67 -22.17 3.32
CA LYS A 241 13.37 -23.15 2.26
C LYS A 241 11.87 -23.30 2.00
N LYS A 242 11.04 -23.05 3.01
CA LYS A 242 9.57 -23.19 2.94
C LYS A 242 8.85 -21.90 2.55
N GLN A 243 9.56 -20.78 2.43
CA GLN A 243 8.96 -19.47 2.13
C GLN A 243 8.19 -19.44 0.80
N GLU A 244 8.50 -20.34 -0.14
CA GLU A 244 7.73 -20.46 -1.38
C GLU A 244 6.33 -21.07 -1.20
N GLY A 245 6.04 -21.66 -0.04
CA GLY A 245 4.72 -22.19 0.31
C GLY A 245 4.25 -23.40 -0.52
N ASP A 246 5.01 -23.90 -1.49
CA ASP A 246 4.60 -24.99 -2.39
C ASP A 246 3.24 -24.72 -3.09
N TYR A 247 2.99 -23.48 -3.53
CA TYR A 247 1.84 -23.11 -4.36
C TYR A 247 2.14 -21.91 -5.25
N ILE A 248 1.32 -21.73 -6.29
CA ILE A 248 1.33 -20.56 -7.15
C ILE A 248 0.00 -19.85 -7.00
N TYR A 249 0.01 -18.52 -6.95
CA TYR A 249 -1.20 -17.72 -7.07
C TYR A 249 -1.06 -16.70 -8.19
N ARG A 250 -2.17 -16.35 -8.84
CA ARG A 250 -2.21 -15.38 -9.95
C ARG A 250 -3.41 -14.47 -9.82
N TYR A 251 -3.26 -13.25 -10.31
CA TYR A 251 -4.34 -12.27 -10.29
C TYR A 251 -5.16 -12.34 -11.57
N ARG A 252 -6.46 -12.12 -11.44
CA ARG A 252 -7.38 -11.86 -12.55
C ARG A 252 -8.06 -10.53 -12.30
N TYR A 253 -8.34 -9.80 -13.37
CA TYR A 253 -8.98 -8.49 -13.28
C TYR A 253 -10.22 -8.49 -14.17
N ASP A 254 -11.39 -8.42 -13.56
CA ASP A 254 -12.70 -8.30 -14.23
C ASP A 254 -12.92 -9.37 -15.31
N GLY A 255 -12.65 -10.62 -14.96
CA GLY A 255 -12.75 -11.77 -15.88
C GLY A 255 -11.64 -11.84 -16.95
N GLY A 256 -10.69 -10.90 -16.94
CA GLY A 256 -9.52 -10.87 -17.79
C GLY A 256 -8.54 -12.02 -17.56
N GLY A 257 -7.46 -12.01 -18.36
CA GLY A 257 -6.39 -13.00 -18.30
C GLY A 257 -5.58 -12.92 -17.01
N ALA A 258 -4.98 -14.05 -16.62
CA ALA A 258 -4.14 -14.13 -15.44
C ALA A 258 -2.86 -13.30 -15.59
N THR A 259 -2.52 -12.49 -14.59
CA THR A 259 -1.36 -11.59 -14.58
C THR A 259 -0.68 -11.54 -13.21
N GLN A 260 0.60 -11.13 -13.20
CA GLN A 260 1.38 -10.83 -11.99
C GLN A 260 1.35 -9.34 -11.62
N VAL A 261 0.88 -8.50 -12.54
CA VAL A 261 0.77 -7.04 -12.40
C VAL A 261 -0.61 -6.63 -12.84
N TRP A 262 -1.30 -5.80 -12.07
CA TRP A 262 -2.50 -5.14 -12.57
C TRP A 262 -2.47 -3.65 -12.26
N LEU A 263 -3.16 -2.91 -13.12
CA LEU A 263 -3.50 -1.52 -12.89
C LEU A 263 -4.86 -1.52 -12.21
N GLY A 264 -4.93 -0.98 -11.00
CA GLY A 264 -6.23 -0.80 -10.35
C GLY A 264 -7.12 0.10 -11.22
N SER A 265 -8.43 -0.05 -11.14
CA SER A 265 -9.40 0.86 -11.79
C SER A 265 -9.22 2.31 -11.31
N GLY A 266 -8.44 2.53 -10.24
CA GLY A 266 -7.98 3.82 -9.78
C GLY A 266 -6.66 4.29 -10.41
N ARG A 267 -5.73 4.73 -9.54
CA ARG A 267 -4.56 5.56 -9.89
C ARG A 267 -3.22 4.93 -9.51
N TYR A 268 -3.22 3.64 -9.19
CA TYR A 268 -2.04 2.93 -8.72
C TYR A 268 -1.82 1.63 -9.49
N CYS A 269 -0.53 1.29 -9.64
CA CYS A 269 -0.08 0.03 -10.20
C CYS A 269 0.41 -0.87 -9.07
N LEU A 270 0.05 -2.14 -9.12
CA LEU A 270 0.55 -3.15 -8.21
C LEU A 270 1.43 -4.12 -8.97
N LYS A 271 2.64 -4.28 -8.45
CA LYS A 271 3.58 -5.30 -8.93
C LYS A 271 3.91 -6.25 -7.80
N VAL A 272 3.60 -7.52 -8.03
CA VAL A 272 3.98 -8.62 -7.15
C VAL A 272 5.19 -9.33 -7.80
N PRO A 273 6.33 -9.44 -7.10
CA PRO A 273 7.50 -10.17 -7.55
C PRO A 273 7.24 -11.69 -7.60
#